data_AF-A0A318UMG9-F1
#
_entry.id   AF-A0A318UMG9-F1
#
_cell.length_a   1.000
_cell.length_b   1.000
_cell.length_c   1.000
_cell.angle_alpha   90.00
_cell.angle_beta   90.00
_cell.angle_gamma   90.00
#
_symmetry.space_group_name_H-M   'P 1'
#
loop_
_entity.id
_entity.type
_entity.pdbx_description
1 polymer ?
#
loop_
_entity_poly.entity_id
_entity_poly.type
_entity_poly.pdbx_seq_one_letter_code
_entity_poly.pdbx_strand_id
1 'polypeptide(L)'
;MDNTAALQRILEKDFEIRGALSEAGLLDTLTAAFAYLVENDLPKMMNILYRADVNEEKLKALLAEQGERSPAEIIAGAYLDRQKEKVETWKKYSR
;
A
#
# COMPACT_ATOMS: atom_id res chain seq x y z
N MET A 1 13.27 6.12 -15.01
CA MET A 1 13.45 4.66 -15.11
C MET A 1 12.47 4.03 -14.15
N ASP A 2 11.62 3.18 -14.69
CA ASP A 2 10.41 2.68 -14.05
C ASP A 2 10.75 1.87 -12.79
N ASN A 3 10.30 2.36 -11.63
CA ASN A 3 10.65 1.79 -10.34
C ASN A 3 9.68 0.71 -9.89
N THR A 4 8.72 0.38 -10.76
CA THR A 4 7.62 -0.54 -10.50
C THR A 4 8.10 -1.94 -10.13
N ALA A 5 9.22 -2.41 -10.68
CA ALA A 5 9.78 -3.73 -10.32
C ALA A 5 10.29 -3.81 -8.87
N ALA A 6 10.94 -2.75 -8.37
CA ALA A 6 11.41 -2.70 -6.98
C ALA A 6 10.24 -2.54 -6.01
N LEU A 7 9.25 -1.72 -6.40
CA LEU A 7 8.01 -1.56 -5.66
C LEU A 7 7.26 -2.89 -5.54
N GLN A 8 7.03 -3.57 -6.67
CA GLN A 8 6.35 -4.86 -6.73
C GLN A 8 7.00 -5.91 -5.80
N ARG A 9 8.33 -6.02 -5.80
CA ARG A 9 9.06 -6.96 -4.90
C ARG A 9 8.81 -6.73 -3.41
N ILE A 10 8.56 -5.49 -3.00
CA ILE A 10 8.24 -5.20 -1.59
C ILE A 10 6.82 -5.64 -1.29
N LEU A 11 5.89 -5.33 -2.21
CA LEU A 11 4.47 -5.65 -2.07
C LEU A 11 4.22 -7.16 -2.06
N GLU A 12 4.99 -7.93 -2.85
CA GLU A 12 4.95 -9.40 -2.90
C GLU A 12 5.23 -10.09 -1.55
N LYS A 13 5.76 -9.37 -0.55
CA LYS A 13 5.98 -9.91 0.80
C LYS A 13 4.68 -10.06 1.59
N ASP A 14 3.70 -9.21 1.32
CA ASP A 14 2.46 -9.14 2.08
C ASP A 14 1.24 -9.53 1.22
N PHE A 15 1.36 -9.47 -0.12
CA PHE A 15 0.27 -9.69 -1.07
C PHE A 15 0.65 -10.63 -2.20
N GLU A 16 -0.31 -11.45 -2.64
CA GLU A 16 -0.16 -12.24 -3.87
C GLU A 16 -0.25 -11.31 -5.09
N ILE A 17 0.89 -11.02 -5.71
CA ILE A 17 0.94 -10.26 -6.97
C ILE A 17 1.33 -11.21 -8.09
N ARG A 18 0.54 -11.24 -9.16
CA ARG A 18 0.74 -12.15 -10.30
C ARG A 18 1.15 -11.36 -11.54
N GLY A 19 2.34 -11.68 -12.07
CA GLY A 19 2.89 -11.03 -13.26
C GLY A 19 3.46 -9.65 -12.98
N ALA A 20 4.04 -9.02 -14.01
CA ALA A 20 4.52 -7.66 -13.92
C ALA A 20 3.34 -6.68 -14.09
N LEU A 21 3.04 -5.91 -13.05
CA LEU A 21 1.92 -4.96 -13.06
C LEU A 21 2.42 -3.53 -13.23
N SER A 22 1.56 -2.65 -13.76
CA SER A 22 1.75 -1.20 -13.69
C SER A 22 1.43 -0.69 -12.27
N GLU A 23 1.81 0.54 -11.96
CA GLU A 23 1.45 1.16 -10.67
C GLU A 23 -0.07 1.17 -10.42
N ALA A 24 -0.87 1.45 -11.46
CA ALA A 24 -2.32 1.37 -11.37
C ALA A 24 -2.80 -0.05 -11.08
N GLY A 25 -2.23 -1.08 -11.75
CA GLY A 25 -2.57 -2.47 -11.47
C GLY A 25 -2.16 -2.93 -10.06
N LEU A 26 -1.06 -2.39 -9.52
CA LEU A 26 -0.66 -2.61 -8.13
C LEU A 26 -1.69 -1.98 -7.18
N LEU A 27 -2.12 -0.74 -7.45
CA LEU A 27 -3.15 -0.08 -6.64
C LEU A 27 -4.48 -0.84 -6.64
N ASP A 28 -4.92 -1.32 -7.80
CA ASP A 28 -6.15 -2.12 -7.91
C ASP A 28 -6.05 -3.42 -7.10
N THR A 29 -4.91 -4.12 -7.21
CA THR A 29 -4.62 -5.36 -6.45
C THR A 29 -4.64 -5.10 -4.95
N LEU A 30 -3.98 -4.03 -4.50
CA LEU A 30 -3.95 -3.64 -3.09
C LEU A 30 -5.34 -3.24 -2.60
N THR A 31 -6.11 -2.50 -3.40
CA THR A 31 -7.47 -2.09 -3.04
C THR A 31 -8.36 -3.31 -2.80
N ALA A 32 -8.33 -4.30 -3.70
CA ALA A 32 -9.07 -5.55 -3.52
C ALA A 32 -8.60 -6.32 -2.27
N ALA A 33 -7.30 -6.40 -2.02
CA ALA A 33 -6.76 -7.07 -0.84
C ALA A 33 -7.14 -6.37 0.46
N PHE A 34 -7.06 -5.04 0.51
CA PHE A 34 -7.45 -4.26 1.68
C PHE A 34 -8.95 -4.25 1.90
N ALA A 35 -9.78 -4.29 0.85
CA ALA A 35 -11.23 -4.47 0.99
C ALA A 35 -11.53 -5.79 1.71
N TYR A 36 -10.91 -6.89 1.28
CA TYR A 36 -11.04 -8.18 1.96
C TYR A 36 -10.58 -8.11 3.42
N LEU A 37 -9.43 -7.50 3.69
CA LEU A 37 -8.87 -7.43 5.06
C LEU A 37 -9.71 -6.55 5.99
N VAL A 38 -10.25 -5.43 5.50
CA VAL A 38 -11.15 -4.57 6.29
C VAL A 38 -12.38 -5.37 6.76
N GLU A 39 -12.93 -6.20 5.90
CA GLU A 39 -14.14 -6.97 6.19
C GLU A 39 -13.88 -8.27 6.97
N ASN A 40 -12.75 -8.93 6.72
CA ASN A 40 -12.52 -10.31 7.17
C ASN A 40 -11.38 -10.47 8.19
N ASP A 41 -10.39 -9.57 8.20
CA ASP A 41 -9.20 -9.70 9.06
C ASP A 41 -8.54 -8.34 9.35
N LEU A 42 -9.25 -7.50 10.11
CA LEU A 42 -8.77 -6.19 10.53
C LEU A 42 -7.44 -6.27 11.32
N PRO A 43 -7.20 -7.25 12.22
CA PRO A 43 -5.91 -7.38 12.89
C PRO A 43 -4.73 -7.57 11.91
N LYS A 44 -4.89 -8.42 10.88
CA LYS A 44 -3.87 -8.61 9.86
C LYS A 44 -3.65 -7.35 9.04
N MET A 45 -4.72 -6.63 8.70
CA MET A 45 -4.63 -5.32 8.03
C MET A 45 -3.73 -4.37 8.81
N MET A 46 -4.02 -4.18 10.10
CA MET A 46 -3.28 -3.26 10.96
C MET A 46 -1.81 -3.69 11.10
N ASN A 47 -1.53 -4.99 11.18
CA ASN A 47 -0.16 -5.50 11.21
C ASN A 47 0.63 -5.15 9.94
N ILE A 48 0.01 -5.27 8.77
CA ILE A 48 0.63 -4.91 7.48
C ILE A 48 0.95 -3.41 7.45
N LEU A 49 0.00 -2.56 7.84
CA LEU A 49 0.19 -1.10 7.85
C LEU A 49 1.30 -0.67 8.81
N TYR A 50 1.34 -1.27 10.00
CA TYR A 50 2.38 -1.00 11.00
C TYR A 50 3.78 -1.40 10.49
N ARG A 51 3.93 -2.62 9.94
CA ARG A 51 5.21 -3.09 9.37
C ARG A 51 5.69 -2.26 8.18
N ALA A 52 4.75 -1.68 7.44
CA ALA A 52 5.03 -0.79 6.33
C ALA A 52 5.38 0.63 6.74
N ASP A 53 5.25 0.97 8.03
CA ASP A 53 5.45 2.31 8.57
C ASP A 53 4.48 3.34 7.96
N VAL A 54 3.21 2.94 7.79
CA VAL A 54 2.14 3.85 7.35
C VAL A 54 1.75 4.77 8.51
N ASN A 55 1.73 6.07 8.28
CA ASN A 55 1.38 7.06 9.31
C ASN A 55 -0.10 6.94 9.70
N GLU A 56 -0.37 6.45 10.91
CA GLU A 56 -1.72 6.19 11.40
C GLU A 56 -2.55 7.46 11.57
N GLU A 57 -1.97 8.56 12.03
CA GLU A 57 -2.68 9.84 12.19
C GLU A 57 -3.13 10.39 10.84
N LYS A 58 -2.24 10.39 9.85
CA LYS A 58 -2.54 10.78 8.47
C LYS A 58 -3.61 9.87 7.87
N LEU A 59 -3.52 8.56 8.09
CA LEU A 59 -4.52 7.61 7.61
C LEU A 59 -5.89 7.86 8.24
N LYS A 60 -5.96 8.10 9.55
CA LYS A 60 -7.21 8.45 10.25
C LYS A 60 -7.83 9.73 9.69
N ALA A 61 -7.03 10.76 9.44
CA ALA A 61 -7.50 11.99 8.82
C ALA A 61 -8.10 11.72 7.42
N LEU A 62 -7.38 10.97 6.58
CA LEU A 62 -7.87 10.60 5.24
C LEU A 62 -9.16 9.77 5.28
N LEU A 63 -9.30 8.87 6.26
CA LEU A 63 -10.51 8.08 6.46
C LEU A 63 -11.68 8.93 7.00
N ALA A 64 -11.41 9.94 7.83
CA ALA A 64 -12.44 10.85 8.33
C ALA A 64 -12.92 11.84 7.25
N GLU A 65 -12.06 12.20 6.31
CA GLU A 65 -12.37 13.03 5.13
C GLU A 65 -13.01 12.22 3.98
N GLN A 66 -13.48 10.99 4.24
CA GLN A 66 -14.09 10.11 3.24
C GLN A 66 -15.20 10.84 2.47
N GLY A 67 -14.87 11.23 1.24
CA GLY A 67 -15.83 11.59 0.21
C GLY A 67 -16.41 10.33 -0.42
N GLU A 68 -16.34 10.22 -1.75
CA GLU A 68 -16.87 9.05 -2.48
C GLU A 68 -15.93 7.82 -2.48
N ARG A 69 -14.72 7.95 -1.93
CA ARG A 69 -13.73 6.86 -1.90
C ARG A 69 -14.01 5.88 -0.78
N SER A 70 -13.89 4.59 -1.09
CA SER A 70 -13.97 3.52 -0.10
C SER A 70 -12.79 3.57 0.88
N PRO A 71 -12.96 3.05 2.12
CA PRO A 71 -11.86 2.88 3.06
C PRO A 71 -10.68 2.09 2.46
N ALA A 72 -10.98 1.07 1.66
CA ALA A 72 -9.97 0.22 1.02
C ALA A 72 -9.09 1.01 0.03
N GLU A 73 -9.68 1.87 -0.79
CA GLU A 73 -8.91 2.73 -1.72
C GLU A 73 -7.98 3.69 -0.97
N ILE A 74 -8.47 4.28 0.12
CA ILE A 74 -7.68 5.20 0.95
C ILE A 74 -6.49 4.47 1.59
N ILE A 75 -6.74 3.29 2.15
CA ILE A 75 -5.71 2.47 2.81
C ILE A 75 -4.67 1.99 1.78
N ALA A 76 -5.12 1.47 0.63
CA ALA A 76 -4.26 1.00 -0.44
C ALA A 76 -3.36 2.11 -0.98
N GLY A 77 -3.93 3.30 -1.22
CA GLY A 77 -3.17 4.47 -1.65
C GLY A 77 -2.11 4.88 -0.63
N ALA A 78 -2.48 5.02 0.65
CA ALA A 78 -1.56 5.39 1.72
C ALA A 78 -0.41 4.37 1.88
N TYR A 79 -0.72 3.07 1.78
CA TYR A 79 0.28 2.01 1.84
C TYR A 79 1.23 2.04 0.64
N LEU A 80 0.70 2.23 -0.58
CA LEU A 80 1.47 2.30 -1.81
C LEU A 80 2.41 3.50 -1.81
N ASP A 81 1.92 4.69 -1.43
CA ASP A 81 2.73 5.89 -1.30
C ASP A 81 3.92 5.68 -0.36
N ARG A 82 3.67 5.06 0.80
CA ARG A 82 4.73 4.73 1.75
C ARG A 82 5.75 3.76 1.17
N GLN A 83 5.32 2.76 0.40
CA GLN A 83 6.26 1.83 -0.26
C GLN A 83 7.09 2.54 -1.33
N LYS A 84 6.51 3.47 -2.09
CA LYS A 84 7.24 4.30 -3.06
C LYS A 84 8.33 5.13 -2.39
N GLU A 85 8.01 5.79 -1.27
CA GLU A 85 8.99 6.54 -0.47
C GLU A 85 10.16 5.67 0.01
N LYS A 86 9.90 4.42 0.42
CA LYS A 86 10.95 3.48 0.82
C LYS A 86 11.89 3.15 -0.33
N VAL A 87 11.34 2.86 -1.51
CA VAL A 87 12.19 2.56 -2.69
C VAL A 87 13.04 3.77 -3.06
N GLU A 88 12.47 4.98 -3.05
CA GLU A 88 13.23 6.21 -3.34
C GLU A 88 14.30 6.49 -2.28
N THR A 89 14.02 6.22 -1.00
CA THR A 89 15.01 6.31 0.08
C THR A 89 16.17 5.35 -0.14
N TRP A 90 15.89 4.08 -0.44
CA TRP A 90 16.93 3.09 -0.70
C TRP A 90 17.81 3.48 -1.89
N LYS A 91 17.22 4.01 -2.97
CA LYS A 91 18.01 4.54 -4.09
C LYS A 91 18.95 5.67 -3.66
N LYS A 92 18.45 6.61 -2.86
CA LYS A 92 19.21 7.78 -2.42
C LYS A 92 20.42 7.41 -1.55
N TYR A 93 20.30 6.36 -0.75
CA TYR A 93 21.32 5.96 0.23
C TYR A 93 22.08 4.67 -0.11
N SER A 94 21.72 3.95 -1.18
CA SER A 94 22.44 2.74 -1.64
C SER A 94 23.66 3.08 -2.52
N ARG A 95 24.23 4.29 -2.36
CA ARG A 95 25.35 4.79 -3.15
C ARG A 95 26.64 4.80 -2.35
#